data_AF-A0A1Q6RNG3-F1
#
_entry.id   AF-A0A1Q6RNG3-F1
#
_cell.length_a   1.000
_cell.length_b   1.000
_cell.length_c   1.000
_cell.angle_alpha   90.00
_cell.angle_beta   90.00
_cell.angle_gamma   90.00
#
_symmetry.space_group_name_H-M   'P 1'
#
loop_
_entity.id
_entity.type
_entity.pdbx_description
1 polymer ?
#
loop_
_entity_poly.entity_id
_entity_poly.type
_entity_poly.pdbx_seq_one_letter_code
_entity_poly.pdbx_strand_id
1 'polypeptide(L)' 'MKISELSAEYRDSAMLCRGRIKELNLKLEGEPMCEIDRLRLRRRIAILTSMMRDTIAVSRYLENYYGDDMNAGKKTQYVC' A
#
# COMPACT_ATOMS: atom_id res chain seq x y z
N MET A 1 -0.28 -19.08 -9.65
CA MET A 1 0.13 -17.75 -9.19
C MET A 1 1.57 -17.83 -8.71
N LYS A 2 2.45 -17.06 -9.34
CA LYS A 2 3.87 -16.91 -8.97
C LYS A 2 4.01 -15.85 -7.88
N ILE A 3 5.08 -15.90 -7.08
CA ILE A 3 5.36 -14.88 -6.05
C ILE A 3 5.47 -13.47 -6.66
N SER A 4 6.04 -13.37 -7.87
CA SER A 4 6.12 -12.12 -8.63
C SER A 4 4.74 -11.56 -9.01
N GLU A 5 3.78 -12.43 -9.35
CA GLU A 5 2.40 -12.04 -9.65
C GLU A 5 1.69 -11.57 -8.37
N LEU A 6 1.90 -12.28 -7.26
CA LEU A 6 1.36 -11.88 -5.96
C LEU A 6 1.92 -10.52 -5.49
N SER A 7 3.22 -10.26 -5.68
CA SER A 7 3.82 -8.95 -5.38
C SER A 7 3.14 -7.81 -6.14
N ALA A 8 2.85 -8.02 -7.43
CA ALA A 8 2.15 -7.05 -8.26
C ALA A 8 0.70 -6.83 -7.77
N GLU A 9 -0.02 -7.89 -7.43
CA GLU A 9 -1.39 -7.79 -6.90
C GLU A 9 -1.47 -7.01 -5.58
N TYR A 10 -0.52 -7.23 -4.66
CA TYR A 10 -0.42 -6.41 -3.44
C TYR A 10 -0.14 -4.95 -3.79
N ARG A 11 0.74 -4.67 -4.76
CA ARG A 11 1.02 -3.30 -5.20
C ARG A 11 -0.23 -2.61 -5.74
N ASP A 12 -0.98 -3.29 -6.60
CA ASP A 12 -2.21 -2.76 -7.20
C ASP A 12 -3.28 -2.53 -6.13
N SER A 13 -3.43 -3.46 -5.18
CA SER A 13 -4.33 -3.33 -4.03
C SER A 13 -4.00 -2.10 -3.17
N ALA A 14 -2.72 -1.81 -2.97
CA ALA A 14 -2.31 -0.60 -2.26
C ALA A 14 -2.61 0.67 -3.05
N MET A 15 -2.47 0.64 -4.38
CA MET A 15 -2.82 1.78 -5.24
C MET A 15 -4.32 2.05 -5.23
N LEU A 16 -5.17 1.03 -5.14
CA LEU A 16 -6.61 1.20 -4.92
C LEU A 16 -6.90 1.89 -3.58
N CYS A 17 -6.23 1.46 -2.50
CA CYS A 17 -6.35 2.13 -1.20
C CYS A 17 -5.94 3.61 -1.29
N ARG A 18 -4.82 3.91 -1.98
CA ARG A 18 -4.34 5.28 -2.21
C ARG A 18 -5.34 6.14 -2.96
N GLY A 19 -5.94 5.60 -4.02
CA GLY A 19 -7.00 6.27 -4.79
C GLY A 19 -8.18 6.62 -3.90
N ARG A 20 -8.67 5.66 -3.13
CA ARG A 20 -9.81 5.89 -2.22
C ARG A 20 -9.49 6.87 -1.10
N ILE A 21 -8.28 6.85 -0.54
CA ILE A 21 -7.82 7.83 0.45
C ILE A 21 -7.88 9.25 -0.15
N LYS A 22 -7.42 9.44 -1.39
CA LYS A 22 -7.47 10.73 -2.07
C LYS A 22 -8.90 11.24 -2.21
N GLU A 23 -9.82 10.39 -2.67
CA GLU A 23 -11.24 10.75 -2.78
C GLU A 23 -11.86 11.16 -1.44
N LEU A 24 -11.57 10.41 -0.37
CA LEU A 24 -12.10 10.71 0.95
C LEU A 24 -11.52 11.99 1.55
N ASN A 25 -10.24 12.30 1.30
CA ASN A 25 -9.64 13.57 1.70
C ASN A 25 -10.27 14.76 0.97
N LEU A 26 -10.46 14.65 -0.36
CA LEU A 26 -11.15 15.68 -1.14
C LEU A 26 -12.57 15.93 -0.61
N LYS A 27 -13.29 14.84 -0.26
CA LYS A 27 -14.59 14.92 0.38
C LYS A 27 -14.55 15.63 1.73
N LEU A 28 -13.54 15.33 2.56
CA LEU A 28 -13.35 15.93 3.88
C LEU A 28 -13.11 17.45 3.82
N GLU A 29 -12.43 17.90 2.76
CA GLU A 29 -12.07 19.29 2.51
C GLU A 29 -13.21 20.08 1.86
N GLY A 30 -13.93 19.46 0.92
CA GLY A 30 -14.90 20.15 0.07
C GLY A 30 -16.37 20.10 0.53
N GLU A 31 -16.77 19.10 1.32
CA GLU A 31 -18.18 18.93 1.68
C GLU A 31 -18.52 19.48 3.08
N PRO A 32 -19.58 20.28 3.22
CA PRO A 32 -20.14 20.62 4.53
C PRO A 32 -20.59 19.33 5.24
N MET A 33 -20.15 19.14 6.48
CA MET A 33 -20.47 17.97 7.26
C MET A 33 -20.44 18.29 8.76
N CYS A 34 -21.26 17.59 9.53
CA CYS A 34 -21.22 17.67 10.98
C CYS A 34 -19.93 17.04 11.53
N GLU A 35 -19.57 17.35 12.78
CA GLU A 35 -18.34 16.86 13.39
C GLU A 35 -18.29 15.33 13.50
N ILE A 36 -19.43 14.68 13.76
CA ILE A 36 -19.50 13.21 13.86
C ILE A 36 -19.18 12.56 12.51
N ASP A 37 -19.73 13.06 11.42
CA ASP A 37 -19.46 12.52 10.09
C ASP A 37 -18.03 12.80 9.64
N ARG A 38 -17.50 13.98 9.98
CA ARG A 38 -16.08 14.33 9.77
C ARG A 38 -15.16 13.34 10.50
N LEU A 39 -15.48 13.01 11.75
CA LEU A 39 -14.72 12.05 12.55
C LEU A 39 -14.79 10.64 11.96
N ARG A 40 -15.97 10.19 11.52
CA ARG A 40 -16.15 8.88 10.86
C ARG A 40 -15.33 8.79 9.57
N LEU A 41 -15.31 9.86 8.77
CA LEU A 41 -14.55 9.91 7.52
C LEU A 41 -13.05 9.86 7.77
N ARG A 42 -12.55 10.64 8.74
CA ARG A 42 -11.14 10.59 9.19
C ARG A 42 -10.73 9.20 9.66
N ARG A 43 -11.59 8.51 10.42
CA ARG A 43 -11.31 7.14 10.87
C ARG A 43 -11.19 6.17 9.69
N ARG A 44 -12.06 6.28 8.68
CA ARG A 44 -11.98 5.45 7.45
C ARG A 44 -10.67 5.71 6.70
N ILE A 45 -10.27 6.97 6.56
CA ILE A 45 -9.00 7.36 5.94
C ILE A 45 -7.81 6.74 6.69
N ALA A 46 -7.81 6.80 8.02
CA ALA A 46 -6.74 6.24 8.84
C ALA A 46 -6.60 4.71 8.65
N ILE A 47 -7.72 3.98 8.63
CA ILE A 47 -7.73 2.52 8.39
C ILE A 47 -7.16 2.21 7.00
N LEU A 48 -7.65 2.86 5.96
CA LEU A 48 -7.17 2.66 4.59
C LEU A 48 -5.69 3.01 4.45
N THR A 49 -5.22 4.04 5.16
CA THR A 49 -3.80 4.44 5.16
C THR A 49 -2.92 3.36 5.80
N SER A 50 -3.36 2.73 6.88
CA SER A 50 -2.65 1.58 7.45
C SER A 50 -2.59 0.43 6.46
N MET A 51 -3.76 0.03 5.93
CA MET A 51 -3.86 -1.06 4.96
C MET A 51 -2.97 -0.83 3.74
N MET A 52 -2.96 0.40 3.20
CA MET A 52 -2.11 0.76 2.07
C MET A 52 -0.62 0.53 2.39
N ARG A 53 -0.15 1.02 3.55
CA ARG A 53 1.26 0.89 3.96
C ARG A 53 1.65 -0.57 4.14
N ASP A 54 0.82 -1.35 4.83
CA ASP A 54 1.08 -2.76 5.10
C ASP A 54 1.11 -3.55 3.79
N THR A 55 0.16 -3.29 2.90
CA THR A 55 0.07 -3.93 1.57
C THR A 55 1.29 -3.57 0.69
N ILE A 56 1.77 -2.32 0.70
CA ILE A 56 3.01 -1.92 0.01
C ILE A 56 4.22 -2.66 0.58
N ALA A 57 4.30 -2.78 1.90
CA ALA A 57 5.41 -3.48 2.54
C ALA A 57 5.44 -4.96 2.12
N VAL A 58 4.28 -5.64 2.12
CA VAL A 58 4.17 -7.02 1.65
C VAL A 58 4.58 -7.15 0.18
N SER A 59 4.11 -6.27 -0.70
CA SER A 59 4.52 -6.25 -2.11
C SER A 59 6.04 -6.20 -2.27
N ARG A 60 6.71 -5.31 -1.53
CA ARG A 60 8.17 -5.17 -1.53
C ARG A 60 8.89 -6.38 -0.95
N TYR A 61 8.36 -6.99 0.12
CA TYR A 61 8.95 -8.21 0.67
C TYR A 61 8.88 -9.37 -0.33
N LEU A 62 7.77 -9.51 -1.04
CA LEU A 62 7.61 -10.54 -2.08
C LEU A 62 8.50 -10.26 -3.30
N GLU A 63 8.64 -8.99 -3.70
CA GLU A 63 9.54 -8.56 -4.77
C GLU A 63 11.00 -8.88 -4.42
N ASN A 64 11.42 -8.55 -3.19
CA ASN A 64 12.77 -8.84 -2.71
C ASN A 64 13.02 -10.33 -2.54
N TYR A 65 12.08 -11.09 -1.97
CA TYR A 65 12.20 -12.54 -1.86
C TYR A 65 12.43 -13.17 -3.23
N TYR A 66 11.66 -12.76 -4.24
CA TYR A 66 11.84 -13.24 -5.62
C TYR A 66 13.15 -12.74 -6.24
N GLY A 67 13.54 -11.49 -5.99
CA GLY A 67 14.79 -10.91 -6.47
C GLY A 67 16.03 -11.59 -5.87
N ASP A 68 15.97 -11.95 -4.59
CA ASP A 68 17.02 -12.68 -3.89
C ASP A 68 17.11 -14.13 -4.38
N ASP A 69 15.97 -14.80 -4.61
CA ASP A 69 15.93 -16.14 -5.23
C ASP A 69 16.53 -16.13 -6.65
N MET A 70 16.25 -15.11 -7.45
CA MET A 70 16.81 -14.94 -8.81
C MET A 70 18.32 -14.63 -8.81
N ASN A 71 18.84 -14.10 -7.70
CA ASN A 71 20.26 -13.80 -7.50
C ASN A 71 20.98 -14.83 -6.63
N ALA A 72 20.29 -15.86 -6.13
CA ALA A 72 20.87 -16.93 -5.33
C ALA A 72 22.00 -17.61 -6.12
N GLY A 73 23.24 -17.43 -5.66
CA GLY A 73 24.45 -17.95 -6.32
C GLY A 73 25.24 -16.95 -7.16
N LYS A 74 24.75 -15.72 -7.36
CA LYS A 74 25.57 -14.61 -7.87
C LYS A 74 26.24 -13.90 -6.68
N LYS A 75 27.55 -13.63 -6.76
CA LYS A 75 28.27 -12.86 -5.72
C LYS A 75 27.69 -11.44 -5.66
N THR A 76 26.75 -11.18 -4.77
CA THR A 76 26.25 -9.84 -4.52
C THR A 76 27.29 -9.07 -3.72
N GLN A 77 27.93 -8.08 -4.34
CA GLN A 77 28.83 -7.17 -3.64
C GLN A 77 27.96 -6.18 -2.87
N TYR A 78 27.78 -6.44 -1.58
CA TYR A 78 27.11 -5.48 -0.68
C TYR A 78 27.96 -4.21 -0.62
N VAL A 79 27.45 -3.11 -1.20
CA VAL A 79 27.99 -1.77 -0.97
C VAL A 79 27.15 -1.18 0.16
N CYS A 80 27.80 -1.02 1.32
CA CYS A 80 27.26 -0.34 2.49
C CYS A 80 27.00 1.14 2.20
#